data_AF-A0A2M6WLG2-F1
#
_entry.id   AF-A0A2M6WLG2-F1
#
_cell.length_a   1.000
_cell.length_b   1.000
_cell.length_c   1.000
_cell.angle_alpha   90.00
_cell.angle_beta   90.00
_cell.angle_gamma   90.00
#
_symmetry.space_group_name_H-M   'P 1'
#
loop_
_entity.id
_entity.type
_entity.pdbx_description
1 polymer ?
#
loop_
_entity_poly.entity_id
_entity_poly.type
_entity_poly.pdbx_seq_one_letter_code
_entity_poly.pdbx_strand_id
1 'polypeptide(L)'
;MIIGNKKRTVITVCHDAGGAEIISAYVKANNSKAKFVCLALGPARKIFLRKKLGDLLISKKFDAEIIFKKFLPDFLLTGTSWASGIEFKYVKQAKKLGVKTAVYLDHWTNYRERFGYPRLGWENNLPEEIWVGDKYALELAKRKFIGKIKLRLVENLYFKEVKKQYRNLTLKKY
;
A
#
# COMPACT_ATOMS: atom_id res chain seq x y z
N MET A 1 -32.34 16.93 6.08
CA MET A 1 -31.22 16.54 6.98
C MET A 1 -30.01 16.19 6.11
N ILE A 2 -28.95 16.98 6.17
CA ILE A 2 -27.74 16.76 5.37
C ILE A 2 -26.98 15.59 6.00
N ILE A 3 -27.11 14.39 5.44
CA ILE A 3 -26.29 13.25 5.83
C ILE A 3 -24.89 13.56 5.33
N GLY A 4 -24.01 13.95 6.25
CA GLY A 4 -22.67 14.43 5.97
C GLY A 4 -21.86 13.45 5.12
N ASN A 5 -21.15 14.00 4.13
CA ASN A 5 -20.31 13.27 3.18
C ASN A 5 -19.06 12.70 3.88
N LYS A 6 -19.22 11.63 4.67
CA LYS A 6 -18.12 11.04 5.46
C LYS A 6 -17.08 10.43 4.52
N LYS A 7 -15.85 10.95 4.56
CA LYS A 7 -14.71 10.40 3.82
C LYS A 7 -14.42 8.98 4.31
N ARG A 8 -14.14 8.06 3.38
CA ARG A 8 -13.64 6.72 3.71
C ARG A 8 -12.33 6.80 4.48
N THR A 9 -12.20 6.01 5.54
CA THR A 9 -10.97 5.87 6.31
C THR A 9 -10.13 4.74 5.73
N VAL A 10 -8.90 5.07 5.33
CA VAL A 10 -7.96 4.12 4.74
C VAL A 10 -6.74 4.01 5.65
N ILE A 11 -6.46 2.81 6.14
CA ILE A 11 -5.19 2.53 6.79
C ILE A 11 -4.18 2.13 5.71
N THR A 12 -2.98 2.70 5.79
CA THR A 12 -1.82 2.21 5.04
C THR A 12 -0.75 1.66 5.95
N VAL A 13 -0.09 0.58 5.52
CA VAL A 13 1.01 -0.05 6.28
C VAL A 13 2.17 -0.31 5.34
N CYS A 14 3.35 0.18 5.72
CA CYS A 14 4.60 0.00 4.96
C CYS A 14 5.77 -0.15 5.94
N HIS A 15 6.66 -1.09 5.66
CA HIS A 15 7.96 -1.15 6.33
C HIS A 15 9.12 -0.87 5.37
N ASP A 16 9.15 -1.55 4.24
CA ASP A 16 10.25 -1.41 3.27
C ASP A 16 10.06 -0.20 2.33
N ALA A 17 11.18 0.27 1.78
CA ALA A 17 11.22 1.49 1.00
C ALA A 17 10.40 1.42 -0.30
N GLY A 18 10.47 0.30 -1.03
CA GLY A 18 9.86 0.19 -2.35
C GLY A 18 8.33 0.35 -2.31
N GLY A 19 7.64 -0.45 -1.49
CA GLY A 19 6.20 -0.30 -1.25
C GLY A 19 5.83 1.08 -0.69
N ALA A 20 6.67 1.64 0.17
CA ALA A 20 6.44 2.95 0.76
C ALA A 20 6.47 4.09 -0.27
N GLU A 21 7.36 4.07 -1.27
CA GLU A 21 7.40 5.12 -2.31
C GLU A 21 6.08 5.22 -3.08
N ILE A 22 5.56 4.07 -3.49
CA ILE A 22 4.32 3.99 -4.28
C ILE A 22 3.13 4.40 -3.43
N ILE A 23 3.01 3.84 -2.22
CA ILE A 23 1.86 4.10 -1.35
C ILE A 23 1.84 5.53 -0.86
N SER A 24 2.99 6.09 -0.47
CA SER A 24 3.04 7.48 -0.04
C SER A 24 2.73 8.46 -1.19
N ALA A 25 3.13 8.16 -2.43
CA ALA A 25 2.69 8.92 -3.61
C ALA A 25 1.16 8.81 -3.81
N TYR A 26 0.59 7.61 -3.63
CA TYR A 26 -0.85 7.39 -3.68
C TYR A 26 -1.62 8.17 -2.60
N VAL A 27 -1.16 8.10 -1.35
CA VAL A 27 -1.75 8.84 -0.22
C VAL A 27 -1.74 10.33 -0.52
N LYS A 28 -0.59 10.88 -0.93
CA LYS A 28 -0.43 12.30 -1.23
C LYS A 28 -1.41 12.79 -2.32
N ALA A 29 -1.60 12.02 -3.38
CA ALA A 29 -2.51 12.37 -4.46
C ALA A 29 -3.99 12.26 -4.07
N ASN A 30 -4.32 11.49 -3.03
CA ASN A 30 -5.70 11.17 -2.66
C ASN A 30 -6.12 11.69 -1.28
N ASN A 31 -5.25 12.41 -0.56
CA ASN A 31 -5.50 12.86 0.82
C ASN A 31 -6.71 13.80 0.96
N SER A 32 -7.15 14.44 -0.13
CA SER A 32 -8.39 15.23 -0.15
C SER A 32 -9.65 14.37 -0.24
N LYS A 33 -9.57 13.14 -0.76
CA LYS A 33 -10.70 12.25 -1.06
C LYS A 33 -10.99 11.22 0.02
N ALA A 34 -9.98 10.85 0.81
CA ALA A 34 -10.08 9.87 1.88
C ALA A 34 -9.33 10.35 3.13
N LYS A 35 -9.73 9.84 4.29
CA LYS A 35 -8.99 10.04 5.54
C LYS A 35 -7.94 8.94 5.64
N PHE A 36 -6.66 9.30 5.56
CA PHE A 36 -5.57 8.34 5.67
C PHE A 36 -5.02 8.24 7.08
N VAL A 37 -4.70 7.01 7.50
CA VAL A 37 -3.94 6.70 8.70
C VAL A 37 -2.75 5.85 8.26
N CYS A 38 -1.54 6.39 8.38
CA CYS A 38 -0.36 5.80 7.76
C CYS A 38 0.58 5.21 8.81
N LEU A 39 0.70 3.88 8.86
CA LEU A 39 1.72 3.19 9.63
C LEU A 39 2.94 2.94 8.76
N ALA A 40 3.96 3.79 8.90
CA ALA A 40 5.23 3.61 8.21
C ALA A 40 6.35 3.39 9.22
N LEU A 41 6.95 2.20 9.20
CA LEU A 41 8.03 1.77 10.07
C LEU A 41 9.32 1.55 9.26
N GLY A 42 10.47 1.43 9.94
CA GLY A 42 11.74 1.18 9.25
C GLY A 42 12.06 2.23 8.17
N PRO A 43 12.60 1.82 7.00
CA PRO A 43 12.89 2.72 5.88
C PRO A 43 11.68 3.54 5.40
N ALA A 44 10.46 2.98 5.46
CA ALA A 44 9.24 3.65 5.01
C ALA A 44 9.00 4.98 5.74
N ARG A 45 9.36 5.09 7.02
CA ARG A 45 9.19 6.32 7.81
C ARG A 45 9.82 7.54 7.14
N LYS A 46 11.08 7.40 6.70
CA LYS A 46 11.83 8.51 6.08
C LYS A 46 11.15 8.99 4.79
N ILE A 47 10.54 8.08 4.03
CA ILE A 47 9.85 8.37 2.77
C ILE A 47 8.58 9.20 3.02
N PHE A 48 7.75 8.79 3.99
CA PHE A 48 6.53 9.52 4.35
C PHE A 48 6.84 10.94 4.84
N LEU A 49 7.87 11.09 5.68
CA LEU A 49 8.32 12.41 6.15
C LEU A 49 8.81 13.29 4.99
N ARG A 50 9.67 12.76 4.11
CA ARG A 50 10.16 13.49 2.92
C ARG A 50 9.03 13.95 2.00
N LYS A 51 7.94 13.20 1.90
CA LYS A 51 6.75 13.56 1.11
C LYS A 51 5.76 14.48 1.84
N LYS A 52 6.13 15.00 3.02
CA LYS A 52 5.30 15.89 3.84
C LYS A 52 3.99 15.24 4.30
N LEU A 53 4.05 13.95 4.64
CA LEU A 53 2.90 13.18 5.16
C LEU A 53 3.05 12.86 6.66
N GLY A 54 3.84 13.65 7.39
CA GLY A 54 4.14 13.44 8.80
C GLY A 54 2.90 13.46 9.70
N ASP A 55 1.93 14.33 9.40
CA ASP A 55 0.71 14.48 10.21
C ASP A 55 -0.23 13.26 10.12
N LEU A 56 -0.05 12.42 9.11
CA LEU A 56 -0.80 11.18 8.91
C LEU A 56 -0.08 9.97 9.54
N LEU A 57 1.17 10.16 9.99
CA LEU A 57 2.08 9.09 10.32
C LEU A 57 1.92 8.61 11.77
N ILE A 58 1.78 7.31 11.92
CA ILE A 58 1.98 6.59 13.17
C ILE A 58 3.33 5.88 13.08
N SER A 59 4.34 6.44 13.74
CA SER A 59 5.73 5.96 13.65
C SER A 59 6.12 4.92 14.71
N LYS A 60 5.17 4.47 15.53
CA LYS A 60 5.36 3.41 16.51
C LYS A 60 4.66 2.15 16.03
N LYS A 61 5.23 0.99 16.36
CA LYS A 61 4.60 -0.30 16.09
C LYS A 61 3.43 -0.47 17.06
N PHE A 62 2.23 -0.64 16.51
CA PHE A 62 1.03 -0.99 17.25
C PHE A 62 0.44 -2.28 16.71
N ASP A 63 -0.26 -3.00 17.57
CA ASP A 63 -1.03 -4.17 17.13
C ASP A 63 -2.18 -3.75 16.23
N ALA A 64 -2.43 -4.56 15.20
CA ALA A 64 -3.46 -4.27 14.21
C ALA A 64 -4.84 -4.13 14.86
N GLU A 65 -5.14 -4.93 15.88
CA GLU A 65 -6.42 -4.86 16.60
C GLU A 65 -6.66 -3.48 17.25
N ILE A 66 -5.63 -2.91 17.90
CA ILE A 66 -5.72 -1.59 18.54
C ILE A 66 -5.99 -0.52 17.49
N ILE A 67 -5.27 -0.56 16.37
CA ILE A 67 -5.43 0.42 15.30
C ILE A 67 -6.82 0.30 14.66
N PHE A 68 -7.29 -0.92 14.39
CA PHE A 68 -8.61 -1.12 13.78
C PHE A 68 -9.74 -0.69 14.69
N LYS A 69 -9.65 -0.99 16.00
CA LYS A 69 -10.62 -0.49 17.00
C LYS A 69 -10.63 1.04 17.08
N LYS A 70 -9.47 1.68 17.04
CA LYS A 70 -9.33 3.13 17.15
C LYS A 70 -9.84 3.88 15.92
N PHE A 71 -9.56 3.38 14.72
CA PHE A 71 -9.79 4.13 13.49
C PHE A 71 -10.98 3.64 12.65
N LEU A 72 -11.50 2.43 12.92
CA LEU A 72 -12.63 1.82 12.22
C LEU A 72 -12.51 1.96 10.69
N PRO A 73 -11.44 1.39 10.09
CA PRO A 73 -11.12 1.59 8.69
C PRO A 73 -12.15 0.95 7.76
N ASP A 74 -12.41 1.60 6.62
CA ASP A 74 -13.21 1.05 5.52
C ASP A 74 -12.34 0.23 4.56
N PHE A 75 -11.03 0.49 4.55
CA PHE A 75 -10.09 -0.10 3.62
C PHE A 75 -8.67 -0.18 4.21
N LEU A 76 -7.97 -1.26 3.91
CA LEU A 76 -6.54 -1.44 4.19
C LEU A 76 -5.77 -1.50 2.87
N LEU A 77 -4.77 -0.64 2.70
CA LEU A 77 -3.85 -0.66 1.57
C LEU A 77 -2.41 -0.83 2.08
N THR A 78 -1.76 -1.95 1.76
CA THR A 78 -0.38 -2.19 2.21
C THR A 78 0.58 -2.35 1.05
N GLY A 79 1.88 -2.18 1.34
CA GLY A 79 2.93 -2.67 0.46
C GLY A 79 3.19 -4.15 0.74
N THR A 80 4.37 -4.60 0.33
CA THR A 80 4.97 -5.84 0.83
C THR A 80 6.38 -5.53 1.29
N SER A 81 6.86 -6.27 2.27
CA SER A 81 8.19 -6.13 2.82
C SER A 81 8.87 -7.50 2.88
N TRP A 82 10.18 -7.52 2.63
CA TRP A 82 11.01 -8.71 2.74
C TRP A 82 11.46 -8.94 4.18
N ALA A 83 11.88 -7.86 4.84
CA ALA A 83 12.44 -7.92 6.19
C ALA A 83 11.38 -7.94 7.30
N SER A 84 10.10 -7.71 6.96
CA SER A 84 9.02 -7.54 7.94
C SER A 84 7.73 -8.20 7.47
N GLY A 85 7.06 -8.90 8.38
CA GLY A 85 5.72 -9.46 8.17
C GLY A 85 4.58 -8.61 8.75
N ILE A 86 4.82 -7.33 9.07
CA ILE A 86 3.81 -6.48 9.70
C ILE A 86 2.58 -6.30 8.80
N GLU A 87 2.79 -6.15 7.50
CA GLU A 87 1.72 -6.01 6.52
C GLU A 87 0.76 -7.20 6.57
N PHE A 88 1.28 -8.44 6.66
CA PHE A 88 0.44 -9.64 6.77
C PHE A 88 -0.39 -9.67 8.05
N LYS A 89 0.14 -9.16 9.17
CA LYS A 89 -0.62 -9.08 10.43
C LYS A 89 -1.83 -8.15 10.27
N TYR A 90 -1.66 -7.04 9.55
CA TYR A 90 -2.74 -6.11 9.26
C TYR A 90 -3.75 -6.67 8.25
N VAL A 91 -3.27 -7.37 7.20
CA VAL A 91 -4.16 -8.05 6.24
C VAL A 91 -5.01 -9.12 6.93
N LYS A 92 -4.43 -9.94 7.81
CA LYS A 92 -5.17 -10.95 8.59
C LYS A 92 -6.22 -10.31 9.49
N GLN A 93 -5.87 -9.21 10.17
CA GLN A 93 -6.81 -8.49 11.02
C GLN A 93 -7.96 -7.87 10.22
N ALA A 94 -7.67 -7.28 9.05
CA ALA A 94 -8.69 -6.72 8.17
C ALA A 94 -9.67 -7.79 7.69
N LYS A 95 -9.16 -8.94 7.24
CA LYS A 95 -9.99 -10.08 6.83
C LYS A 95 -10.89 -10.57 7.97
N LYS A 96 -10.35 -10.70 9.19
CA LYS A 96 -11.13 -11.08 10.39
C LYS A 96 -12.30 -10.11 10.65
N LEU A 97 -12.13 -8.83 10.34
CA LEU A 97 -13.12 -7.77 10.56
C LEU A 97 -13.97 -7.46 9.32
N GLY A 98 -13.81 -8.19 8.20
CA GLY A 98 -14.51 -7.90 6.95
C GLY A 98 -14.12 -6.57 6.29
N VAL A 99 -12.97 -6.00 6.65
CA VAL A 99 -12.45 -4.76 6.07
C VAL A 99 -11.78 -5.06 4.74
N LYS A 100 -12.13 -4.30 3.70
CA LYS A 100 -11.60 -4.49 2.34
C LYS A 100 -10.08 -4.32 2.30
N THR A 101 -9.39 -5.25 1.65
CA THR A 101 -7.91 -5.26 1.61
C THR A 101 -7.33 -5.16 0.20
N ALA A 102 -6.28 -4.35 0.05
CA ALA A 102 -5.42 -4.39 -1.13
C ALA A 102 -3.93 -4.34 -0.78
N VAL A 103 -3.13 -5.00 -1.61
CA VAL A 103 -1.66 -4.94 -1.57
C VAL A 103 -1.15 -4.37 -2.88
N TYR A 104 -0.33 -3.33 -2.80
CA TYR A 104 0.34 -2.76 -3.97
C TYR A 104 1.72 -3.40 -4.14
N LEU A 105 1.93 -4.11 -5.26
CA LEU A 105 3.22 -4.67 -5.63
C LEU A 105 4.08 -3.65 -6.38
N ASP A 106 5.28 -3.43 -5.88
CA ASP A 106 6.23 -2.42 -6.31
C ASP A 106 7.31 -2.93 -7.27
N HIS A 107 7.27 -4.21 -7.63
CA HIS A 107 8.29 -4.87 -8.44
C HIS A 107 7.69 -5.87 -9.46
N TRP A 108 8.55 -6.37 -10.36
CA TRP A 108 8.21 -7.36 -11.40
C TRP A 108 8.66 -8.80 -11.06
N THR A 109 9.12 -9.05 -9.83
CA THR A 109 9.61 -10.37 -9.40
C THR A 109 9.01 -10.80 -8.06
N ASN A 110 9.09 -12.11 -7.79
CA ASN A 110 8.78 -12.72 -6.50
C ASN A 110 7.34 -12.51 -6.01
N TYR A 111 6.37 -12.62 -6.91
CA TYR A 111 4.98 -12.25 -6.63
C TYR A 111 4.36 -13.11 -5.54
N ARG A 112 4.51 -14.44 -5.60
CA ARG A 112 3.90 -15.34 -4.62
C ARG A 112 4.74 -15.41 -3.34
N GLU A 113 6.06 -15.28 -3.51
CA GLU A 113 7.08 -15.31 -2.46
C GLU A 113 6.87 -14.14 -1.49
N ARG A 114 6.44 -12.98 -2.01
CA ARG A 114 5.97 -11.83 -1.21
C ARG A 114 4.78 -12.10 -0.32
N PHE A 115 4.12 -13.25 -0.46
CA PHE A 115 3.04 -13.69 0.43
C PHE A 115 3.44 -14.97 1.20
N GLY A 116 4.69 -15.43 1.06
CA GLY A 116 5.23 -16.57 1.80
C GLY A 116 5.38 -17.87 0.99
N TYR A 117 5.12 -17.88 -0.32
CA TYR A 117 5.39 -19.06 -1.16
C TYR A 117 6.89 -19.44 -1.10
N PRO A 118 7.23 -20.74 -1.05
CA PRO A 118 6.38 -21.93 -1.18
C PRO A 118 5.82 -22.49 0.14
N ARG A 119 5.87 -21.75 1.26
CA ARG A 119 5.42 -22.26 2.56
C ARG A 119 3.93 -22.64 2.52
N LEU A 120 3.56 -23.72 3.20
CA LEU A 120 2.17 -24.14 3.32
C LEU A 120 1.31 -23.02 3.92
N GLY A 121 0.14 -22.76 3.32
CA GLY A 121 -0.78 -21.73 3.79
C GLY A 121 -0.36 -20.28 3.46
N TRP A 122 0.61 -20.06 2.57
CA TRP A 122 1.01 -18.72 2.12
C TRP A 122 -0.17 -17.88 1.58
N GLU A 123 -1.15 -18.53 0.96
CA GLU A 123 -2.36 -17.89 0.43
C GLU A 123 -3.20 -17.21 1.49
N ASN A 124 -3.07 -17.60 2.77
CA ASN A 124 -3.74 -16.92 3.87
C ASN A 124 -3.30 -15.46 4.02
N ASN A 125 -2.10 -15.13 3.53
CA ASN A 125 -1.54 -13.77 3.52
C ASN A 125 -2.02 -12.94 2.30
N LEU A 126 -2.77 -13.53 1.36
CA LEU A 126 -3.32 -12.80 0.23
C LEU A 126 -4.44 -11.84 0.67
N PRO A 127 -4.46 -10.60 0.12
CA PRO A 127 -5.56 -9.66 0.30
C PRO A 127 -6.75 -10.05 -0.61
N GLU A 128 -7.78 -9.21 -0.66
CA GLU A 128 -8.87 -9.34 -1.65
C GLU A 128 -8.43 -8.85 -3.04
N GLU A 129 -7.59 -7.82 -3.09
CA GLU A 129 -7.11 -7.23 -4.34
C GLU A 129 -5.59 -7.05 -4.35
N ILE A 130 -4.94 -7.37 -5.47
CA ILE A 130 -3.56 -6.98 -5.72
C ILE A 130 -3.55 -5.86 -6.74
N TRP A 131 -2.84 -4.79 -6.41
CA TRP A 131 -2.63 -3.63 -7.27
C TRP A 131 -1.22 -3.67 -7.85
N VAL A 132 -1.13 -3.31 -9.13
CA VAL A 132 0.12 -3.24 -9.89
C VAL A 132 0.18 -1.95 -10.70
N GLY A 133 1.39 -1.45 -10.92
CA GLY A 133 1.63 -0.11 -11.46
C GLY A 133 1.59 0.03 -12.98
N ASP A 134 1.72 -1.08 -13.71
CA ASP A 134 1.85 -1.09 -15.17
C ASP A 134 1.32 -2.39 -15.78
N LYS A 135 1.14 -2.38 -17.11
CA LYS A 135 0.56 -3.51 -17.85
C LYS A 135 1.43 -4.76 -17.78
N TYR A 136 2.75 -4.61 -17.76
CA TYR A 136 3.67 -5.74 -17.71
C TYR A 136 3.58 -6.45 -16.35
N ALA A 137 3.58 -5.69 -15.25
CA ALA A 137 3.31 -6.18 -13.90
C ALA A 137 1.95 -6.88 -13.79
N LEU A 138 0.91 -6.36 -14.47
CA LEU A 138 -0.41 -7.00 -14.52
C LEU A 138 -0.39 -8.36 -15.21
N GLU A 139 0.27 -8.48 -16.35
CA GLU A 139 0.38 -9.76 -17.06
C GLU A 139 1.16 -10.79 -16.24
N LEU A 140 2.22 -10.37 -15.55
CA LEU A 140 2.92 -11.22 -14.59
C LEU A 140 2.02 -11.64 -13.43
N ALA A 141 1.26 -10.70 -12.85
CA ALA A 141 0.30 -10.98 -11.78
C ALA A 141 -0.74 -12.01 -12.21
N LYS A 142 -1.33 -11.84 -13.40
CA LYS A 142 -2.33 -12.77 -13.97
C LYS A 142 -1.77 -14.18 -14.04
N ARG A 143 -0.56 -14.35 -14.57
CA ARG A 143 0.10 -15.66 -14.67
C ARG A 143 0.41 -16.29 -13.31
N LYS A 144 0.71 -15.48 -12.29
CA LYS A 144 1.09 -15.97 -10.95
C LYS A 144 -0.10 -16.24 -10.03
N PHE A 145 -1.23 -15.58 -10.25
CA PHE A 145 -2.43 -15.65 -9.41
C PHE A 145 -3.71 -16.06 -10.16
N ILE A 146 -3.58 -16.87 -11.22
CA ILE A 146 -4.68 -17.30 -12.10
C ILE A 146 -5.88 -17.78 -11.26
N GLY A 147 -7.01 -17.06 -11.36
CA GLY A 147 -8.27 -17.40 -10.67
C GLY A 147 -8.27 -17.25 -9.14
N LYS A 148 -7.18 -16.77 -8.53
CA LYS A 148 -7.03 -16.74 -7.06
C LYS A 148 -7.41 -15.41 -6.42
N ILE A 149 -7.19 -14.31 -7.13
CA ILE A 149 -7.32 -12.98 -6.55
C ILE A 149 -7.68 -11.95 -7.61
N LYS A 150 -8.38 -10.90 -7.18
CA LYS A 150 -8.69 -9.78 -8.05
C LYS A 150 -7.44 -8.94 -8.30
N LEU A 151 -7.15 -8.69 -9.57
CA LEU A 151 -6.01 -7.88 -9.98
C LEU A 151 -6.49 -6.52 -10.50
N ARG A 152 -5.81 -5.45 -10.08
CA ARG A 152 -6.11 -4.09 -10.56
C ARG A 152 -4.86 -3.41 -11.08
N LEU A 153 -4.98 -2.84 -12.27
CA LEU A 153 -4.03 -1.88 -12.78
C LEU A 153 -4.32 -0.52 -12.13
N VAL A 154 -3.47 -0.10 -11.20
CA VAL A 154 -3.56 1.20 -10.54
C VAL A 154 -2.30 1.95 -10.88
N GLU A 155 -2.43 3.12 -11.49
CA GLU A 155 -1.27 3.86 -11.97
C GLU A 155 -0.22 4.13 -10.87
N ASN A 156 1.05 3.90 -11.20
CA ASN A 156 2.15 4.20 -10.29
C ASN A 156 2.43 5.71 -10.23
N LEU A 157 1.80 6.38 -9.26
CA LEU A 157 1.94 7.81 -9.04
C LEU A 157 3.37 8.22 -8.64
N TYR A 158 4.15 7.32 -8.04
CA TYR A 158 5.57 7.59 -7.78
C TYR A 158 6.36 7.74 -9.08
N PHE A 159 6.12 6.89 -10.09
CA PHE A 159 6.74 7.06 -11.40
C PHE A 159 6.35 8.37 -12.10
N LYS A 160 5.11 8.84 -11.90
CA LYS A 160 4.71 10.19 -12.37
C LYS A 160 5.53 11.29 -11.69
N GLU A 161 5.72 11.21 -10.37
CA GLU A 161 6.56 12.17 -9.64
C GLU A 161 8.01 12.15 -10.14
N VAL A 162 8.60 10.96 -10.33
CA VAL A 162 9.97 10.81 -10.83
C VAL A 162 10.11 11.39 -12.25
N LYS A 163 9.18 11.08 -13.16
CA LYS A 163 9.19 11.65 -14.53
C LYS A 163 9.11 13.17 -14.52
N LYS A 164 8.29 13.76 -13.63
CA LYS A 164 8.18 15.22 -13.49
C LYS A 164 9.49 15.84 -12.97
N GLN A 165 10.11 15.21 -11.97
CA GLN A 165 11.40 15.68 -11.43
C GLN A 165 12.49 15.63 -12.50
N TYR A 166 12.57 14.54 -13.26
CA TYR A 166 13.51 14.39 -14.36
C TYR A 166 13.35 15.51 -15.41
N ARG A 167 12.11 15.76 -15.87
CA ARG A 167 11.82 16.86 -16.82
C ARG A 167 12.24 18.23 -16.30
N ASN A 168 12.00 18.50 -15.01
CA ASN A 168 12.37 19.78 -14.41
C ASN A 168 13.90 19.95 -14.29
N LEU A 169 14.65 18.85 -14.14
CA LEU A 169 16.12 18.90 -14.12
C LEU A 169 16.68 19.13 -15.52
N THR A 170 16.08 18.54 -16.56
CA THR A 170 16.52 18.76 -17.95
C THR A 170 16.22 20.18 -18.44
N LEU A 171 15.10 20.78 -18.00
CA LEU A 171 14.74 22.16 -18.36
C LEU A 171 15.56 23.24 -17.65
N LYS A 172 16.24 22.92 -16.54
CA LYS A 172 17.14 23.84 -15.82
C LYS A 172 18.58 23.86 -16.32
N LYS A 173 18.92 22.99 -17.28
CA LYS A 173 20.27 22.89 -17.86
C LYS A 173 20.46 23.73 -19.13
N TYR A 174 19.48 24.55 -19.48
CA TYR A 174 19.49 25.55 -20.56
C TYR A 174 18.90 26.85 -20.01
#